data_AF-A0A352VR66-F1
#
_entry.id   AF-A0A352VR66-F1
#
_cell.length_a   1.000
_cell.length_b   1.000
_cell.length_c   1.000
_cell.angle_alpha   90.00
_cell.angle_beta   90.00
_cell.angle_gamma   90.00
#
_symmetry.space_group_name_H-M   'P 1'
#
loop_
_entity.id
_entity.type
_entity.pdbx_description
1 polymer ?
#
loop_
_entity_poly.entity_id
_entity_poly.type
_entity_poly.pdbx_seq_one_letter_code
_entity_poly.pdbx_strand_id
1 'polypeptide(L)'
;MVEVFICSVLHAIGQEDEAVGVVADLVARSREEHISGYVLASALLLTGDEPRALDHLEQALQDRDPFLPGPGGVPRFRALYGEPRFCVVFQAVFPGRELRGAAEGTG
;
A
#
# COMPACT_ATOMS: atom_id res chain seq x y z
N MET A 1 10.28 6.23 2.77
CA MET A 1 10.40 4.83 3.25
C MET A 1 10.50 4.80 4.78
N VAL A 2 11.20 5.76 5.40
CA VAL A 2 11.21 5.95 6.86
C VAL A 2 9.81 6.26 7.38
N GLU A 3 9.01 7.08 6.68
CA GLU A 3 7.66 7.44 7.14
C GLU A 3 6.71 6.24 7.23
N VAL A 4 6.81 5.29 6.30
CA VAL A 4 6.00 4.06 6.34
C VAL A 4 6.41 3.16 7.51
N PHE A 5 7.69 3.16 7.88
CA PHE A 5 8.17 2.46 9.07
C PHE A 5 7.66 3.14 10.34
N ILE A 6 7.66 4.47 10.40
CA ILE A 6 7.07 5.25 11.49
C ILE A 6 5.58 4.93 11.63
N CYS A 7 4.80 4.98 10.54
CA CYS A 7 3.38 4.59 10.57
C CYS A 7 3.18 3.15 11.06
N SER A 8 4.04 2.22 10.62
CA SER A 8 3.96 0.81 11.04
C SER A 8 4.22 0.65 12.54
N VAL A 9 5.19 1.38 13.08
CA VAL A 9 5.53 1.37 14.51
C VAL A 9 4.41 2.02 15.31
N LEU A 10 3.91 3.20 14.90
CA LEU A 10 2.81 3.91 15.57
C LEU A 10 1.53 3.04 15.62
N HIS A 11 1.21 2.37 14.52
CA HIS A 11 0.10 1.42 14.47
C HIS A 11 0.33 0.23 15.42
N ALA A 12 1.54 -0.33 15.44
CA ALA A 12 1.86 -1.46 16.32
C ALA A 12 1.81 -1.12 17.82
N ILE A 13 2.07 0.14 18.20
CA ILE A 13 1.99 0.61 19.60
C ILE A 13 0.62 1.24 19.94
N GLY A 14 -0.37 1.14 19.06
CA GLY A 14 -1.75 1.60 19.28
C GLY A 14 -1.95 3.11 19.18
N GLN A 15 -0.98 3.84 18.63
CA GLN A 15 -1.08 5.29 18.40
C GLN A 15 -1.67 5.57 17.01
N GLU A 16 -2.92 5.16 16.82
CA GLU A 16 -3.62 5.28 15.53
C GLU A 16 -3.78 6.74 15.09
N ASP A 17 -4.11 7.66 16.01
CA ASP A 17 -4.25 9.09 15.70
C ASP A 17 -2.95 9.70 15.17
N GLU A 18 -1.81 9.30 15.73
CA GLU A 18 -0.50 9.79 15.32
C GLU A 18 -0.08 9.18 13.97
N ALA A 19 -0.40 7.90 13.74
CA ALA A 19 -0.23 7.27 12.43
C ALA A 19 -1.05 7.99 11.37
N VAL A 20 -2.32 8.31 11.64
CA VAL A 20 -3.19 9.10 10.74
C VAL A 20 -2.59 10.48 10.46
N GLY A 21 -2.03 11.15 11.47
CA GLY A 21 -1.33 12.43 11.30
C GLY A 21 -0.14 12.33 10.34
N VAL A 22 0.70 11.31 10.49
CA VAL A 22 1.84 11.08 9.58
C VAL A 22 1.37 10.75 8.16
N VAL A 23 0.31 9.96 7.99
CA VAL A 23 -0.27 9.69 6.67
C VAL A 23 -0.82 10.95 6.03
N ALA A 24 -1.52 11.79 6.79
CA ALA A 24 -2.08 13.05 6.30
C ALA A 24 -0.98 14.01 5.84
N ASP A 25 0.11 14.13 6.61
CA ASP A 25 1.29 14.93 6.23
C ASP A 25 1.93 14.39 4.94
N LEU A 26 2.10 13.07 4.85
CA LEU A 26 2.68 12.42 3.66
C LEU A 26 1.82 12.66 2.41
N VAL A 27 0.49 12.59 2.53
CA VAL A 27 -0.44 12.89 1.44
C VAL A 27 -0.44 14.38 1.07
N ALA A 28 -0.27 15.28 2.04
CA ALA A 28 -0.16 16.71 1.76
C ALA A 28 1.13 17.00 0.98
N ARG A 29 2.25 16.45 1.44
CA ARG A 29 3.56 16.58 0.80
C ARG A 29 3.58 15.98 -0.60
N SER A 30 2.87 14.87 -0.85
CA SER A 30 2.81 14.28 -2.19
C SER A 30 2.18 15.18 -3.26
N ARG A 31 1.52 16.29 -2.86
CA ARG A 31 1.00 17.29 -3.79
C ARG A 31 2.06 18.30 -4.23
N GLU A 32 3.11 18.46 -3.44
CA GLU A 32 4.17 19.45 -3.65
C GLU A 32 5.48 18.80 -4.12
N GLU A 33 5.77 17.58 -3.66
CA GLU A 33 6.92 16.79 -4.07
C GLU A 33 6.50 15.41 -4.58
N HIS A 34 7.33 14.83 -5.45
CA HIS A 34 7.06 13.50 -5.97
C HIS A 34 7.33 12.45 -4.87
N ILE A 35 6.25 11.87 -4.34
CA ILE A 35 6.29 10.73 -3.44
C ILE A 35 5.78 9.51 -4.20
N SER A 36 6.55 8.42 -4.12
CA SER A 36 6.20 7.12 -4.68
C SER A 36 4.76 6.71 -4.29
N GLY A 37 3.95 6.37 -5.29
CA GLY A 37 2.58 5.91 -5.07
C GLY A 37 2.54 4.63 -4.23
N TYR A 38 3.58 3.80 -4.31
CA TYR A 38 3.74 2.64 -3.44
C TYR A 38 3.89 3.03 -1.96
N VAL A 39 4.67 4.07 -1.66
CA VAL A 39 4.86 4.57 -0.29
C VAL A 39 3.55 5.13 0.28
N LEU A 40 2.80 5.89 -0.53
CA LEU A 40 1.50 6.44 -0.15
C LEU A 40 0.46 5.34 0.09
N ALA A 41 0.34 4.39 -0.83
CA ALA A 41 -0.59 3.27 -0.69
C ALA A 41 -0.29 2.44 0.56
N SER A 42 0.99 2.23 0.86
CA SER A 42 1.42 1.51 2.05
C SER A 42 1.04 2.22 3.34
N ALA A 43 1.14 3.55 3.36
CA ALA A 43 0.76 4.38 4.49
C ALA A 43 -0.77 4.38 4.69
N LEU A 44 -1.54 4.53 3.61
CA LEU A 44 -3.01 4.53 3.62
C LEU A 44 -3.60 3.20 4.09
N LEU A 45 -2.98 2.07 3.76
CA LEU A 45 -3.40 0.75 4.25
C LEU A 45 -3.22 0.59 5.76
N LEU A 46 -2.20 1.22 6.36
CA LEU A 46 -2.00 1.17 7.82
C LEU A 46 -3.11 1.93 8.57
N THR A 47 -3.76 2.89 7.92
CA THR A 47 -4.89 3.64 8.46
C THR A 47 -6.24 3.11 7.98
N GLY A 48 -6.28 2.01 7.23
CA GLY A 48 -7.50 1.37 6.73
C GLY A 48 -8.16 2.03 5.51
N ASP A 49 -7.48 2.96 4.83
CA ASP A 49 -8.02 3.65 3.63
C ASP A 49 -7.66 2.85 2.36
N GLU A 50 -8.27 1.67 2.25
CA GLU A 50 -8.09 0.74 1.13
C GLU A 50 -8.42 1.34 -0.24
N PRO A 51 -9.52 2.11 -0.42
CA PRO A 51 -9.87 2.67 -1.72
C PRO A 51 -8.80 3.64 -2.24
N ARG A 52 -8.29 4.54 -1.38
CA ARG A 52 -7.25 5.49 -1.79
C ARG A 52 -5.90 4.80 -1.96
N ALA A 53 -5.62 3.75 -1.19
CA ALA A 53 -4.42 2.94 -1.41
C ALA A 53 -4.40 2.31 -2.80
N LEU A 54 -5.54 1.82 -3.30
CA LEU A 54 -5.66 1.28 -4.66
C LEU A 54 -5.41 2.34 -5.72
N ASP A 55 -5.98 3.53 -5.57
CA ASP A 55 -5.76 4.64 -6.52
C ASP A 55 -4.27 4.96 -6.65
N HIS A 56 -3.55 5.02 -5.52
CA HIS A 56 -2.11 5.28 -5.52
C HIS A 56 -1.26 4.11 -6.05
N LEU A 57 -1.72 2.86 -5.90
CA LEU A 57 -1.06 1.71 -6.53
C LEU A 57 -1.24 1.69 -8.05
N GLU A 58 -2.42 2.05 -8.55
CA GLU A 58 -2.66 2.18 -9.99
C GLU A 58 -1.81 3.31 -10.59
N GLN A 59 -1.67 4.44 -9.89
CA GLN A 59 -0.75 5.50 -10.29
C GLN A 59 0.71 5.02 -10.27
N ALA A 60 1.15 4.33 -9.21
CA ALA A 60 2.51 3.78 -9.13
C ALA A 60 2.80 2.82 -10.30
N LEU A 61 1.80 2.04 -10.71
CA LEU A 61 1.93 1.15 -11.87
C LEU A 61 2.10 1.94 -13.17
N GLN A 62 1.31 3.00 -13.37
CA GLN A 62 1.42 3.89 -14.53
C GLN A 62 2.78 4.58 -14.60
N ASP A 63 3.27 5.04 -13.45
CA ASP A 63 4.56 5.74 -13.30
C ASP A 63 5.77 4.78 -13.37
N ARG A 64 5.52 3.46 -13.45
CA ARG A 64 6.54 2.40 -13.39
C ARG A 64 7.45 2.58 -12.17
N ASP A 65 6.82 2.85 -11.04
CA ASP A 65 7.49 3.17 -9.79
C ASP A 65 8.52 2.07 -9.44
N PRO A 66 9.81 2.42 -9.26
CA PRO A 66 10.87 1.44 -8.98
C PRO A 66 10.68 0.74 -7.62
N PHE A 67 9.81 1.26 -6.75
CA PHE A 67 9.54 0.69 -5.43
C PHE A 67 8.40 -0.33 -5.41
N LEU A 68 7.69 -0.57 -6.51
CA LEU A 68 6.71 -1.66 -6.64
C LEU A 68 7.42 -3.01 -6.43
N PRO A 69 7.30 -3.68 -5.27
CA PRO A 69 8.00 -4.92 -5.00
C PRO A 69 7.16 -6.13 -5.43
N GLY A 70 7.86 -7.26 -5.55
CA GLY A 70 7.31 -8.62 -5.63
C GLY A 70 6.10 -8.83 -4.72
N PRO A 71 4.99 -9.45 -5.18
CA PRO A 71 3.72 -9.38 -4.50
C PRO A 71 3.56 -10.50 -3.46
N GLY A 72 4.66 -11.02 -2.95
CA GLY A 72 4.69 -12.08 -1.94
C GLY A 72 5.40 -11.66 -0.65
N GLY A 73 5.89 -10.42 -0.56
CA GLY A 73 6.76 -10.01 0.53
C GLY A 73 6.11 -9.22 1.65
N VAL A 74 4.96 -8.55 1.40
CA VAL A 74 4.45 -7.55 2.34
C VAL A 74 3.02 -7.86 2.78
N PRO A 75 2.84 -8.46 3.98
CA PRO A 75 1.54 -8.84 4.54
C PRO A 75 0.49 -7.72 4.55
N ARG A 76 0.91 -6.45 4.52
CA ARG A 76 0.02 -5.27 4.54
C ARG A 76 -0.94 -5.18 3.35
N PHE A 77 -0.58 -5.73 2.18
CA PHE A 77 -1.45 -5.70 1.00
C PHE A 77 -2.50 -6.80 1.02
N ARG A 78 -2.49 -7.68 2.03
CA ARG A 78 -3.46 -8.78 2.14
C ARG A 78 -4.91 -8.29 2.17
N ALA A 79 -5.15 -7.11 2.75
CA ALA A 79 -6.46 -6.46 2.75
C ALA A 79 -7.00 -6.24 1.32
N LEU A 80 -6.11 -5.97 0.35
CA LEU A 80 -6.47 -5.71 -1.04
C LEU A 80 -6.58 -6.98 -1.90
N TYR A 81 -6.30 -8.18 -1.36
CA TYR A 81 -6.28 -9.41 -2.17
C TYR A 81 -7.67 -9.80 -2.70
N GLY A 82 -8.75 -9.33 -2.07
CA GLY A 82 -10.12 -9.51 -2.55
C GLY A 82 -10.54 -8.50 -3.63
N GLU A 83 -9.75 -7.45 -3.85
CA GLU A 83 -10.12 -6.33 -4.71
C GLU A 83 -9.75 -6.62 -6.18
N PRO A 84 -10.71 -6.60 -7.12
CA PRO A 84 -10.43 -6.84 -8.54
C PRO A 84 -9.40 -5.87 -9.12
N ARG A 85 -9.41 -4.62 -8.64
CA ARG A 85 -8.45 -3.58 -9.04
C ARG A 85 -7.01 -3.96 -8.67
N PHE A 86 -6.82 -4.52 -7.48
CA PHE A 86 -5.52 -5.01 -7.03
C PHE A 86 -5.02 -6.17 -7.89
N CYS A 87 -5.90 -7.08 -8.29
CA CYS A 87 -5.56 -8.18 -9.19
C CYS A 87 -5.04 -7.69 -10.55
N VAL A 88 -5.64 -6.63 -11.12
CA VAL A 88 -5.16 -6.02 -12.37
C VAL A 88 -3.77 -5.43 -12.19
N VAL A 89 -3.56 -4.67 -11.11
CA VAL A 89 -2.24 -4.11 -10.80
C VAL A 89 -1.21 -5.22 -10.62
N PHE A 90 -1.56 -6.26 -9.89
CA PHE A 90 -0.70 -7.42 -9.67
C PHE A 90 -0.30 -8.11 -10.98
N GLN A 91 -1.26 -8.39 -11.86
CA GLN A 91 -0.99 -9.08 -13.14
C GLN A 91 -0.12 -8.23 -14.07
N ALA A 92 -0.24 -6.91 -14.03
CA ALA A 92 0.58 -6.02 -14.82
C ALA A 92 2.05 -6.01 -14.36
N VAL A 93 2.32 -6.11 -13.06
CA VAL A 93 3.69 -6.18 -12.53
C VAL A 93 4.26 -7.60 -12.65
N PHE A 94 3.42 -8.64 -12.49
CA PHE A 94 3.83 -10.05 -12.50
C PHE A 94 3.02 -10.87 -13.50
N PRO A 95 3.28 -10.69 -14.82
CA PRO A 95 2.58 -11.46 -15.84
C PRO A 95 2.84 -12.96 -15.64
N GLY A 96 1.76 -13.74 -15.64
CA GLY A 96 1.82 -15.20 -15.49
C GLY A 96 1.93 -15.72 -14.04
N ARG A 97 1.86 -14.85 -13.02
CA ARG A 97 1.63 -15.28 -11.63
C ARG A 97 0.17 -15.08 -11.25
N GLU A 98 -0.36 -16.00 -10.46
CA GLU A 98 -1.65 -15.84 -9.79
C GLU A 98 -1.45 -15.32 -8.37
N LEU A 99 -2.40 -14.52 -7.91
CA LEU A 99 -2.44 -13.93 -6.58
C LEU A 99 -2.82 -15.02 -5.57
N ARG A 100 -1.83 -15.78 -5.09
CA ARG A 100 -2.05 -16.76 -4.01
C ARG A 100 -2.21 -16.01 -2.69
N GLY A 101 -3.43 -16.00 -2.15
CA GLY A 101 -3.68 -15.47 -0.81
C GLY A 101 -5.10 -15.02 -0.51
N ALA A 102 -6.01 -14.98 -1.48
CA ALA A 102 -7.43 -14.68 -1.20
C ALA A 102 -8.16 -15.77 -0.38
N ALA A 103 -7.52 -16.94 -0.13
CA ALA A 103 -8.16 -18.11 0.47
C ALA A 103 -7.52 -18.66 1.75
N GLU A 104 -6.52 -18.01 2.36
CA GLU A 104 -5.88 -18.52 3.59
C GLU A 104 -6.10 -17.58 4.77
N GLY A 105 -7.37 -17.33 5.08
CA GLY A 105 -7.82 -16.96 6.40
C GLY A 105 -8.33 -18.18 7.14
N THR A 106 -7.47 -19.12 7.54
CA THR A 106 -7.72 -20.08 8.63
C THR A 106 -6.38 -20.68 9.05
N GLY A 107 -5.99 -20.49 10.31
CA GLY A 107 -4.82 -21.10 10.92
C GLY A 107 -4.20 -20.22 12.00
#